data_AF-X1MVT2-F1
#
_entry.id   AF-X1MVT2-F1
#
_cell.length_a   1.000
_cell.length_b   1.000
_cell.length_c   1.000
_cell.angle_alpha   90.00
_cell.angle_beta   90.00
_cell.angle_gamma   90.00
#
_symmetry.space_group_name_H-M   'P 1'
#
loop_
_entity.id
_entity.type
_entity.pdbx_description
1 polymer ?
#
loop_
_entity_poly.entity_id
_entity_poly.type
_entity_poly.pdbx_seq_one_letter_code
_entity_poly.pdbx_strand_id
1 'polypeptide(L)'
;MTAKGPEAKIFRRFLLEKFGLQLIVYYPRQGLFESVTKGTMIIAGIKSKELLSVKGLSIDVPLEQIDQEELLKKLIENNEKDFYEIVSGVIQNIIKVKDLYDYINKGWRVFFGCGKSVKKWISDNLIDNQFLKNLNWKIKRGRVGNQGLSDLLFISSNKKLWNSLKDKIPQDWLKTGVKNSDQSKNIYLRELQDGYKFLCIPEPINDKKDQIEKILNKIIQIYKATINIKKGKQKKKEKSTAEIGD
;
A
#
# COMPACT_ATOMS: atom_id res chain seq x y z
N MET A 1 -17.88 0.40 2.01
CA MET A 1 -17.82 1.56 1.08
C MET A 1 -16.40 2.00 0.67
N THR A 2 -15.38 1.18 0.92
CA THR A 2 -13.97 1.46 0.60
C THR A 2 -13.46 0.73 -0.65
N ALA A 3 -14.20 -0.28 -1.12
CA ALA A 3 -13.87 -1.04 -2.32
C ALA A 3 -13.89 -0.16 -3.58
N LYS A 4 -12.91 -0.39 -4.47
CA LYS A 4 -12.68 0.40 -5.70
C LYS A 4 -13.12 -0.32 -6.99
N GLY A 5 -13.64 -1.55 -6.87
CA GLY A 5 -14.16 -2.32 -8.01
C GLY A 5 -15.36 -1.65 -8.69
N PRO A 6 -15.68 -2.03 -9.94
CA PRO A 6 -16.77 -1.44 -10.71
C PRO A 6 -18.13 -1.57 -10.01
N GLU A 7 -18.42 -2.70 -9.39
CA GLU A 7 -19.65 -2.95 -8.63
C GLU A 7 -19.81 -1.96 -7.48
N ALA A 8 -18.71 -1.70 -6.76
CA ALA A 8 -18.72 -0.76 -5.64
C ALA A 8 -18.94 0.70 -6.10
N LYS A 9 -18.47 1.05 -7.31
CA LYS A 9 -18.72 2.37 -7.91
C LYS A 9 -20.17 2.53 -8.33
N ILE A 10 -20.75 1.51 -8.95
CA ILE A 10 -22.18 1.49 -9.34
C ILE A 10 -23.06 1.57 -8.10
N PHE A 11 -22.75 0.80 -7.07
CA PHE A 11 -23.50 0.83 -5.81
C PHE A 11 -23.47 2.22 -5.15
N ARG A 12 -22.30 2.89 -5.14
CA ARG A 12 -22.20 4.28 -4.65
C ARG A 12 -23.06 5.26 -5.44
N ARG A 13 -23.09 5.14 -6.77
CA ARG A 13 -23.98 5.96 -7.62
C ARG A 13 -25.44 5.70 -7.30
N PHE A 14 -25.84 4.42 -7.23
CA PHE A 14 -27.19 4.04 -6.85
C PHE A 14 -27.63 4.67 -5.53
N LEU A 15 -26.74 4.69 -4.52
CA LEU A 15 -27.05 5.29 -3.23
C LEU A 15 -27.34 6.80 -3.32
N LEU A 16 -26.56 7.53 -4.13
CA LEU A 16 -26.74 8.98 -4.30
C LEU A 16 -27.91 9.33 -5.23
N GLU A 17 -28.11 8.56 -6.30
CA GLU A 17 -29.03 8.91 -7.39
C GLU A 17 -30.44 8.33 -7.23
N LYS A 18 -30.58 7.15 -6.60
CA LYS A 18 -31.86 6.40 -6.58
C LYS A 18 -32.33 6.06 -5.16
N PHE A 19 -31.41 5.68 -4.29
CA PHE A 19 -31.72 5.32 -2.91
C PHE A 19 -32.09 6.54 -2.05
N GLY A 20 -31.57 7.73 -2.40
CA GLY A 20 -31.76 8.96 -1.63
C GLY A 20 -31.06 8.90 -0.28
N LEU A 21 -29.78 8.54 -0.31
CA LEU A 21 -28.92 8.39 0.87
C LEU A 21 -28.98 9.62 1.79
N GLN A 22 -29.30 9.39 3.07
CA GLN A 22 -29.35 10.44 4.10
C GLN A 22 -28.35 10.23 5.23
N LEU A 23 -28.13 8.98 5.62
CA LEU A 23 -27.34 8.63 6.78
C LEU A 23 -26.46 7.41 6.50
N ILE A 24 -25.21 7.51 6.94
CA ILE A 24 -24.27 6.40 7.00
C ILE A 24 -23.80 6.24 8.45
N VAL A 25 -23.93 5.04 9.00
CA VAL A 25 -23.39 4.71 10.33
C VAL A 25 -22.31 3.65 10.19
N TYR A 26 -21.13 3.95 10.71
CA TYR A 26 -20.03 3.01 10.88
C TYR A 26 -19.91 2.67 12.36
N TYR A 27 -19.90 1.38 12.69
CA TYR A 27 -19.79 0.91 14.07
C TYR A 27 -18.91 -0.34 14.15
N PRO A 28 -18.19 -0.53 15.27
CA PRO A 28 -17.45 -1.75 15.51
C PRO A 28 -18.45 -2.88 15.74
N ARG A 29 -18.33 -3.96 14.97
CA ARG A 29 -19.04 -5.19 15.31
C ARG A 29 -18.12 -6.00 16.23
N GLN A 30 -18.41 -6.09 17.52
CA GLN A 30 -17.77 -7.12 18.33
C GLN A 30 -18.40 -8.48 18.00
N GLY A 31 -17.56 -9.47 17.77
CA GLY A 31 -17.96 -10.86 17.60
C GLY A 31 -16.84 -11.77 18.12
N LEU A 32 -17.18 -13.01 18.47
CA LEU A 32 -16.29 -14.04 19.04
C LEU A 32 -15.02 -14.34 18.22
N PHE A 33 -14.90 -13.80 17.00
CA PHE A 33 -13.73 -13.92 16.14
C PHE A 33 -13.26 -12.52 15.68
N GLU A 34 -12.41 -11.88 16.48
CA GLU A 34 -11.79 -10.58 16.19
C GLU A 34 -11.01 -10.55 14.85
N SER A 35 -10.62 -11.72 14.33
CA SER A 35 -9.89 -11.89 13.09
C SER A 35 -10.75 -11.72 11.82
N VAL A 36 -12.08 -11.64 11.93
CA VAL A 36 -13.02 -11.54 10.78
C VAL A 36 -13.98 -10.37 10.90
N THR A 37 -13.60 -9.32 11.64
CA THR A 37 -14.44 -8.14 11.83
C THR A 37 -14.45 -7.27 10.57
N LYS A 38 -15.23 -7.68 9.56
CA LYS A 38 -15.60 -6.81 8.45
C LYS A 38 -16.55 -5.76 9.00
N GLY A 39 -16.04 -4.52 9.15
CA GLY A 39 -16.82 -3.37 9.60
C GLY A 39 -18.16 -3.31 8.86
N THR A 40 -19.23 -3.59 9.60
CA THR A 40 -20.59 -3.50 9.07
C THR A 40 -20.99 -2.04 9.12
N MET A 41 -21.77 -1.60 8.14
CA MET A 41 -22.26 -0.24 8.11
C MET A 41 -23.74 -0.23 7.83
N ILE A 42 -24.43 0.71 8.48
CA ILE A 42 -25.85 0.96 8.24
C ILE A 42 -25.94 2.12 7.27
N ILE A 43 -26.82 1.98 6.29
CA ILE A 43 -27.09 2.99 5.28
C ILE A 43 -28.60 3.22 5.30
N ALA A 44 -29.01 4.45 5.56
CA ALA A 44 -30.42 4.85 5.54
C ALA A 44 -30.63 5.97 4.52
N GLY A 45 -31.74 5.87 3.80
CA GLY A 45 -32.09 6.76 2.71
C GLY A 45 -33.61 6.90 2.59
N ILE A 46 -34.04 8.01 2.02
CA ILE A 46 -35.45 8.26 1.68
C ILE A 46 -35.51 8.31 0.16
N LYS A 47 -36.21 7.33 -0.43
CA LYS A 47 -36.34 7.20 -1.88
C LYS A 47 -36.79 8.53 -2.50
N SER A 48 -36.16 8.92 -3.60
CA SER A 48 -36.45 10.13 -4.37
C SER A 48 -36.28 11.46 -3.62
N LYS A 49 -35.61 11.48 -2.46
CA LYS A 49 -35.25 12.73 -1.78
C LYS A 49 -33.86 13.18 -2.22
N GLU A 50 -33.80 14.32 -2.89
CA GLU A 50 -32.53 15.00 -3.16
C GLU A 50 -32.07 15.73 -1.90
N LEU A 51 -30.81 15.52 -1.54
CA LEU A 51 -30.18 16.17 -0.40
C LEU A 51 -28.91 16.88 -0.84
N LEU A 52 -28.60 18.00 -0.19
CA LEU A 52 -27.33 18.70 -0.36
C LEU A 52 -26.20 18.04 0.46
N SER A 53 -26.55 17.31 1.51
CA SER A 53 -25.62 16.65 2.41
C SER A 53 -26.13 15.32 2.95
N VAL A 54 -25.19 14.47 3.37
CA VAL A 54 -25.42 13.17 4.01
C VAL A 54 -24.81 13.23 5.41
N LYS A 55 -25.56 12.78 6.42
CA LYS A 55 -25.07 12.63 7.79
C LYS A 55 -24.24 11.36 7.90
N GLY A 56 -23.10 11.45 8.55
CA GLY A 56 -22.20 10.35 8.85
C GLY A 56 -22.06 10.20 10.36
N LEU A 57 -22.20 8.98 10.87
CA LEU A 57 -21.89 8.63 12.25
C LEU A 57 -20.76 7.60 12.25
N SER A 58 -19.69 7.88 12.99
CA SER A 58 -18.62 6.93 13.28
C SER A 58 -18.63 6.66 14.77
N ILE A 59 -18.96 5.43 15.13
CA ILE A 59 -18.95 4.94 16.50
C ILE A 59 -17.61 4.23 16.69
N ASP A 60 -16.85 4.63 17.71
CA ASP A 60 -15.54 4.08 18.03
C ASP A 60 -15.56 3.25 19.35
N VAL A 61 -16.71 3.22 20.06
CA VAL A 61 -16.94 2.45 21.29
C VAL A 61 -17.94 1.30 21.08
N PRO A 62 -17.93 0.26 21.93
CA PRO A 62 -18.99 -0.74 21.94
C PRO A 62 -20.37 -0.10 22.09
N LEU A 63 -21.39 -0.66 21.42
CA LEU A 63 -22.72 -0.05 21.36
C LEU A 63 -23.38 0.05 22.76
N GLU A 64 -23.04 -0.89 23.64
CA GLU A 64 -23.49 -0.93 25.03
C GLU A 64 -22.93 0.20 25.91
N GLN A 65 -21.87 0.89 25.47
CA GLN A 65 -21.28 2.02 26.19
C GLN A 65 -21.88 3.37 25.77
N ILE A 66 -22.77 3.38 24.77
CA ILE A 66 -23.36 4.60 24.25
C ILE A 66 -24.63 4.92 25.05
N ASP A 67 -24.68 6.12 25.61
CA ASP A 67 -25.93 6.67 26.14
C ASP A 67 -26.90 6.94 24.98
N GLN A 68 -27.94 6.10 24.87
CA GLN A 68 -28.89 6.14 23.77
C GLN A 68 -29.82 7.36 23.87
N GLU A 69 -30.19 7.78 25.08
CA GLU A 69 -31.09 8.91 25.30
C GLU A 69 -30.37 10.21 24.95
N GLU A 70 -29.13 10.36 25.41
CA GLU A 70 -28.29 11.51 25.07
C GLU A 70 -28.02 11.56 23.56
N LEU A 71 -27.67 10.43 22.95
CA LEU A 71 -27.44 10.35 21.51
C LEU A 71 -28.68 10.76 20.72
N LEU A 72 -29.85 10.23 21.06
CA LEU A 72 -31.11 10.54 20.38
C LEU A 72 -31.43 12.04 20.49
N LYS A 73 -31.30 12.61 21.70
CA LYS A 73 -31.48 14.04 21.94
C LYS A 73 -30.55 14.88 21.07
N LYS A 74 -29.25 14.54 21.04
CA LYS A 74 -28.23 15.25 20.26
C LYS A 74 -28.43 15.14 18.75
N LEU A 75 -28.95 14.02 18.26
CA LEU A 75 -29.27 13.83 16.84
C LEU A 75 -30.48 14.67 16.41
N ILE A 76 -31.45 14.89 17.30
CA ILE A 76 -32.63 15.75 17.08
C ILE A 76 -32.24 17.24 17.14
N GLU A 77 -31.32 17.63 18.01
CA GLU A 77 -30.85 19.02 18.19
C GLU A 77 -30.15 19.63 16.94
N ASN A 78 -30.03 18.87 15.85
CA ASN A 78 -29.65 19.32 14.51
C ASN A 78 -28.46 20.31 14.45
N ASN A 79 -27.30 19.88 14.95
CA ASN A 79 -26.06 20.63 14.84
C ASN A 79 -25.40 20.41 13.47
N GLU A 80 -25.25 21.48 12.69
CA GLU A 80 -24.63 21.48 11.36
C GLU A 80 -23.08 21.49 11.39
N LYS A 81 -22.47 21.04 12.48
CA LYS A 81 -21.00 21.01 12.56
C LYS A 81 -20.46 19.85 11.71
N ASP A 82 -19.50 20.17 10.85
CA ASP A 82 -18.89 19.24 9.89
C ASP A 82 -18.17 18.05 10.55
N PHE A 83 -17.65 18.20 11.76
CA PHE A 83 -17.01 17.08 12.48
C PHE A 83 -16.95 17.35 13.98
N TYR A 84 -17.74 16.61 14.77
CA TYR A 84 -17.72 16.76 16.23
C TYR A 84 -18.18 15.47 16.92
N GLU A 85 -17.68 15.26 18.13
CA GLU A 85 -18.16 14.21 19.03
C GLU A 85 -19.52 14.63 19.59
N ILE A 86 -20.57 13.90 19.24
CA ILE A 86 -21.95 14.19 19.68
C ILE A 86 -22.20 13.70 21.09
N VAL A 87 -21.68 12.52 21.39
CA VAL A 87 -21.62 11.86 22.69
C VAL A 87 -20.31 11.08 22.73
N SER A 88 -19.88 10.68 23.93
CA SER A 88 -18.59 9.98 24.10
C SER A 88 -18.48 8.77 23.15
N GLY A 89 -17.43 8.76 22.33
CA GLY A 89 -17.15 7.67 21.40
C GLY A 89 -18.01 7.67 20.12
N VAL A 90 -18.86 8.69 19.90
CA VAL A 90 -19.67 8.83 18.69
C VAL A 90 -19.41 10.16 18.00
N ILE A 91 -18.92 10.07 16.77
CA ILE A 91 -18.52 11.21 15.96
C ILE A 91 -19.51 11.42 14.84
N GLN A 92 -20.07 12.62 14.76
CA GLN A 92 -20.90 13.06 13.65
C GLN A 92 -20.07 13.82 12.59
N ASN A 93 -20.40 13.60 11.33
CA ASN A 93 -19.88 14.32 10.18
C ASN A 93 -21.03 14.70 9.24
N ILE A 94 -21.03 15.93 8.71
CA ILE A 94 -21.96 16.35 7.64
C ILE A 94 -21.17 16.45 6.34
N ILE A 95 -21.55 15.65 5.35
CA ILE A 95 -20.77 15.49 4.11
C ILE A 95 -21.59 16.00 2.94
N LYS A 96 -21.06 16.91 2.14
CA LYS A 96 -21.76 17.40 0.95
C LYS A 96 -21.89 16.29 -0.07
N VAL A 97 -23.05 16.19 -0.71
CA VAL A 97 -23.31 15.16 -1.74
C VAL A 97 -22.33 15.29 -2.91
N LYS A 98 -21.93 16.52 -3.28
CA LYS A 98 -20.89 16.77 -4.27
C LYS A 98 -19.57 16.08 -3.93
N ASP A 99 -19.13 16.16 -2.67
CA ASP A 99 -17.89 15.51 -2.23
C ASP A 99 -18.01 13.98 -2.31
N LEU A 100 -19.20 13.42 -2.07
CA LEU A 100 -19.45 11.98 -2.26
C LEU A 100 -19.37 11.59 -3.73
N TYR A 101 -19.87 12.41 -4.65
CA TYR A 101 -19.72 12.20 -6.10
C TYR A 101 -18.25 12.20 -6.54
N ASP A 102 -17.47 13.18 -6.09
CA ASP A 102 -16.05 13.32 -6.42
C ASP A 102 -15.22 12.10 -5.96
N TYR A 103 -15.71 11.40 -4.94
CA TYR A 103 -15.08 10.20 -4.36
C TYR A 103 -15.74 8.88 -4.76
N ILE A 104 -16.66 8.83 -5.74
CA ILE A 104 -17.24 7.57 -6.23
C ILE A 104 -16.16 6.57 -6.64
N ASN A 105 -15.12 7.02 -7.33
CA ASN A 105 -14.05 6.14 -7.81
C ASN A 105 -13.04 5.76 -6.71
N LYS A 106 -12.81 6.67 -5.76
CA LYS A 106 -11.81 6.51 -4.69
C LYS A 106 -12.35 5.72 -3.50
N GLY A 107 -13.67 5.74 -3.31
CA GLY A 107 -14.36 5.25 -2.11
C GLY A 107 -14.49 6.33 -1.05
N TRP A 108 -15.40 6.12 -0.10
CA TRP A 108 -15.78 7.15 0.89
C TRP A 108 -15.02 7.05 2.23
N ARG A 109 -13.91 6.31 2.28
CA ARG A 109 -13.12 6.13 3.52
C ARG A 109 -12.68 7.46 4.16
N VAL A 110 -12.46 8.50 3.35
CA VAL A 110 -11.99 9.79 3.87
C VAL A 110 -13.03 10.48 4.76
N PHE A 111 -14.31 10.17 4.57
CA PHE A 111 -15.41 10.78 5.31
C PHE A 111 -15.84 9.98 6.55
N PHE A 112 -15.47 8.70 6.60
CA PHE A 112 -15.95 7.75 7.60
C PHE A 112 -14.80 6.94 8.20
N GLY A 113 -14.77 6.84 9.53
CA GLY A 113 -13.81 6.03 10.28
C GLY A 113 -12.80 6.83 11.11
N CYS A 114 -11.99 6.10 11.87
CA CYS A 114 -11.16 6.61 12.95
C CYS A 114 -9.97 7.47 12.50
N GLY A 115 -9.84 7.83 11.21
CA GLY A 115 -8.64 8.53 10.70
C GLY A 115 -8.39 9.88 11.36
N LYS A 116 -9.45 10.62 11.70
CA LYS A 116 -9.35 11.88 12.45
C LYS A 116 -9.10 11.62 13.94
N SER A 117 -9.78 10.63 14.55
CA SER A 117 -9.56 10.20 15.94
C SER A 117 -8.12 9.73 16.17
N VAL A 118 -7.58 8.91 15.27
CA VAL A 118 -6.20 8.42 15.27
C VAL A 118 -5.20 9.57 15.11
N LYS A 119 -5.45 10.51 14.19
CA LYS A 119 -4.60 11.70 14.06
C LYS A 119 -4.55 12.49 15.36
N LYS A 120 -5.70 12.72 16.00
CA LYS A 120 -5.78 13.38 17.30
C LYS A 120 -5.00 12.60 18.37
N TRP A 121 -5.23 11.29 18.47
CA TRP A 121 -4.50 10.45 19.42
C TRP A 121 -2.98 10.48 19.21
N ILE A 122 -2.50 10.40 17.96
CA ILE A 122 -1.08 10.53 17.63
C ILE A 122 -0.56 11.91 18.08
N SER A 123 -1.31 12.98 17.84
CA SER A 123 -0.92 14.31 18.28
C SER A 123 -0.81 14.42 19.80
N ASP A 124 -1.80 13.91 20.50
CA ASP A 124 -1.91 14.04 21.96
C ASP A 124 -0.90 13.13 22.70
N ASN A 125 -0.42 12.05 22.08
CA ASN A 125 0.39 11.03 22.76
C ASN A 125 1.79 10.79 22.16
N LEU A 126 2.02 11.07 20.87
CA LEU A 126 3.24 10.67 20.18
C LEU A 126 4.02 11.84 19.54
N ILE A 127 3.40 12.99 19.29
CA ILE A 127 4.10 14.13 18.65
C ILE A 127 5.30 14.58 19.47
N ASP A 128 5.22 14.56 20.81
CA ASP A 128 6.31 14.99 21.67
C ASP A 128 7.31 13.90 22.05
N ASN A 129 7.27 12.76 21.35
CA ASN A 129 8.23 11.70 21.55
C ASN A 129 9.64 12.14 21.09
N GLN A 130 10.49 12.46 22.06
CA GLN A 130 11.87 12.92 21.86
C GLN A 130 12.72 11.89 21.13
N PHE A 131 12.50 10.59 21.36
CA PHE A 131 13.23 9.53 20.65
C PHE A 131 12.95 9.61 19.14
N LEU A 132 11.68 9.71 18.74
CA LEU A 132 11.29 9.83 17.33
C LEU A 132 11.79 11.14 16.70
N LYS A 133 11.73 12.26 17.43
CA LYS A 133 12.23 13.57 16.98
C LYS A 133 13.75 13.57 16.74
N ASN A 134 14.49 12.80 17.53
CA ASN A 134 15.95 12.74 17.48
C ASN A 134 16.48 11.66 16.52
N LEU A 135 15.62 10.95 15.78
CA LEU A 135 16.04 10.04 14.73
C LEU A 135 16.60 10.84 13.55
N ASN A 136 17.91 11.10 13.56
CA ASN A 136 18.62 11.72 12.44
C ASN A 136 18.85 10.73 11.28
N TRP A 137 17.80 10.04 10.85
CA TRP A 137 17.87 9.03 9.80
C TRP A 137 17.90 9.70 8.44
N LYS A 138 18.95 9.42 7.67
CA LYS A 138 19.01 9.80 6.24
C LYS A 138 18.11 8.85 5.44
N ILE A 139 16.84 9.22 5.31
CA ILE A 139 15.89 8.46 4.50
C ILE A 139 16.24 8.65 3.01
N LYS A 140 16.51 7.54 2.32
CA LYS A 140 16.81 7.53 0.88
C LYS A 140 15.99 6.45 0.19
N ARG A 141 15.47 6.77 -1.00
CA ARG A 141 14.84 5.79 -1.89
C ARG A 141 15.89 4.80 -2.42
N GLY A 142 15.51 3.53 -2.52
CA GLY A 142 16.32 2.51 -3.19
C GLY A 142 16.69 2.92 -4.62
N ARG A 143 17.98 2.85 -4.96
CA ARG A 143 18.53 3.35 -6.24
C ARG A 143 18.75 2.24 -7.28
N VAL A 144 18.79 0.99 -6.84
CA VAL A 144 19.22 -0.16 -7.65
C VAL A 144 18.13 -0.57 -8.63
N GLY A 145 18.51 -0.86 -9.88
CA GLY A 145 17.59 -1.39 -10.91
C GLY A 145 16.67 -0.36 -11.58
N ASN A 146 16.89 0.95 -11.34
CA ASN A 146 16.07 2.01 -11.93
C ASN A 146 16.36 2.28 -13.42
N GLN A 147 17.50 1.81 -13.96
CA GLN A 147 17.93 2.05 -15.34
C GLN A 147 17.82 0.81 -16.24
N GLY A 148 16.94 -0.13 -15.89
CA GLY A 148 16.79 -1.40 -16.61
C GLY A 148 17.75 -2.48 -16.13
N LEU A 149 17.84 -3.58 -16.90
CA LEU A 149 18.66 -4.77 -16.59
C LEU A 149 18.44 -5.39 -15.20
N SER A 150 17.26 -5.18 -14.61
CA SER A 150 16.97 -5.69 -13.27
C SER A 150 17.03 -7.22 -13.16
N ASP A 151 16.82 -7.94 -14.27
CA ASP A 151 16.98 -9.40 -14.33
C ASP A 151 18.45 -9.83 -14.30
N LEU A 152 19.40 -8.97 -14.71
CA LEU A 152 20.84 -9.23 -14.62
C LEU A 152 21.37 -8.82 -13.24
N LEU A 153 20.94 -7.67 -12.74
CA LEU A 153 21.29 -7.17 -11.40
C LEU A 153 20.79 -8.12 -10.29
N PHE A 154 19.52 -8.53 -10.35
CA PHE A 154 18.94 -9.54 -9.46
C PHE A 154 18.88 -10.88 -10.18
N ILE A 155 20.05 -11.50 -10.38
CA ILE A 155 20.26 -12.62 -11.30
C ILE A 155 19.41 -13.86 -10.97
N SER A 156 19.11 -14.10 -9.69
CA SER A 156 18.24 -15.23 -9.31
C SER A 156 16.74 -14.95 -9.50
N SER A 157 16.35 -13.71 -9.84
CA SER A 157 14.94 -13.35 -10.04
C SER A 157 14.31 -13.91 -11.31
N ASN A 158 15.13 -14.32 -12.27
CA ASN A 158 14.71 -15.06 -13.46
C ASN A 158 15.20 -16.51 -13.34
N LYS A 159 14.31 -17.45 -13.01
CA LYS A 159 14.64 -18.87 -12.80
C LYS A 159 15.41 -19.50 -13.97
N LYS A 160 15.06 -19.17 -15.22
CA LYS A 160 15.74 -19.72 -16.41
C LYS A 160 17.18 -19.23 -16.51
N LEU A 161 17.37 -17.92 -16.33
CA LEU A 161 18.69 -17.30 -16.33
C LEU A 161 19.55 -17.83 -15.18
N TRP A 162 18.96 -17.91 -13.99
CA TRP A 162 19.62 -18.38 -12.78
C TRP A 162 20.11 -19.82 -12.91
N ASN A 163 19.25 -20.74 -13.38
CA ASN A 163 19.63 -22.14 -13.55
C ASN A 163 20.81 -22.31 -14.52
N SER A 164 20.92 -21.44 -15.54
CA SER A 164 22.03 -21.46 -16.49
C SER A 164 23.34 -20.85 -15.95
N LEU A 165 23.27 -20.04 -14.89
CA LEU A 165 24.40 -19.24 -14.39
C LEU A 165 24.85 -19.55 -12.97
N LYS A 166 24.03 -20.17 -12.13
CA LYS A 166 24.28 -20.38 -10.69
C LYS A 166 25.62 -21.04 -10.38
N ASP A 167 26.07 -21.97 -11.23
CA ASP A 167 27.32 -22.73 -11.05
C ASP A 167 28.51 -22.08 -11.79
N LYS A 168 28.26 -21.01 -12.56
CA LYS A 168 29.27 -20.30 -13.37
C LYS A 168 29.69 -18.96 -12.75
N ILE A 169 29.00 -18.52 -11.71
CA ILE A 169 29.26 -17.25 -11.02
C ILE A 169 29.92 -17.56 -9.68
N PRO A 170 31.08 -16.95 -9.37
CA PRO A 170 31.70 -17.07 -8.05
C PRO A 170 30.74 -16.64 -6.93
N GLN A 171 30.64 -17.44 -5.86
CA GLN A 171 29.66 -17.19 -4.78
C GLN A 171 29.91 -15.87 -4.04
N ASP A 172 31.16 -15.41 -3.98
CA ASP A 172 31.57 -14.14 -3.41
C ASP A 172 31.02 -12.92 -4.18
N TRP A 173 30.69 -13.09 -5.47
CA TRP A 173 30.04 -12.07 -6.30
C TRP A 173 28.53 -11.98 -6.04
N LEU A 174 27.96 -12.92 -5.30
CA LEU A 174 26.52 -12.97 -5.05
C LEU A 174 26.22 -12.42 -3.66
N LYS A 175 25.48 -11.31 -3.61
CA LYS A 175 24.98 -10.71 -2.38
C LYS A 175 23.46 -10.87 -2.27
N THR A 176 22.91 -10.69 -1.08
CA THR A 176 21.46 -10.65 -0.91
C THR A 176 20.91 -9.34 -1.46
N GLY A 177 19.92 -9.42 -2.35
CA GLY A 177 19.24 -8.27 -2.94
C GLY A 177 17.75 -8.24 -2.62
N VAL A 178 17.23 -7.05 -2.38
CA VAL A 178 15.78 -6.79 -2.21
C VAL A 178 15.25 -6.16 -3.49
N LYS A 179 14.43 -6.91 -4.24
CA LYS A 179 13.79 -6.44 -5.49
C LYS A 179 12.35 -5.98 -5.24
N ASN A 180 11.61 -6.74 -4.43
CA ASN A 180 10.23 -6.43 -4.07
C ASN A 180 10.11 -6.23 -2.55
N SER A 181 9.19 -5.37 -2.12
CA SER A 181 8.96 -5.07 -0.70
C SER A 181 8.33 -6.22 0.08
N ASP A 182 7.65 -7.13 -0.61
CA ASP A 182 6.98 -8.32 -0.05
C ASP A 182 7.86 -9.58 -0.07
N GLN A 183 9.13 -9.43 -0.48
CA GLN A 183 10.06 -10.54 -0.67
C GLN A 183 10.43 -11.27 0.63
N SER A 184 10.30 -10.62 1.78
CA SER A 184 10.53 -11.23 3.08
C SER A 184 9.53 -10.76 4.12
N LYS A 185 9.14 -11.68 5.00
CA LYS A 185 8.41 -11.40 6.22
C LYS A 185 9.33 -11.29 7.45
N ASN A 186 10.62 -11.60 7.30
CA ASN A 186 11.60 -11.54 8.37
C ASN A 186 12.11 -10.10 8.55
N ILE A 187 12.25 -9.67 9.80
CA ILE A 187 12.78 -8.37 10.20
C ILE A 187 14.28 -8.25 9.84
N TYR A 188 15.01 -9.38 9.82
CA TYR A 188 16.44 -9.42 9.52
C TYR A 188 16.70 -9.72 8.04
N LEU A 189 17.16 -8.71 7.30
CA LEU A 189 17.47 -8.81 5.86
C LEU A 189 18.75 -9.61 5.56
N ARG A 190 19.58 -9.91 6.57
CA ARG A 190 20.85 -10.64 6.40
C ARG A 190 20.64 -12.15 6.21
N GLU A 191 19.51 -12.68 6.67
CA GLU A 191 19.19 -14.12 6.69
C GLU A 191 18.18 -14.51 5.62
N LEU A 192 18.06 -13.73 4.55
CA LEU A 192 17.18 -14.08 3.43
C LEU A 192 17.78 -15.25 2.65
N GLN A 193 17.62 -16.48 3.15
CA GLN A 193 17.82 -17.69 2.35
C GLN A 193 16.95 -17.63 1.09
N ASP A 194 15.77 -17.01 1.19
CA ASP A 194 14.82 -16.79 0.10
C ASP A 194 15.05 -15.48 -0.70
N GLY A 195 16.11 -14.74 -0.38
CA GLY A 195 16.40 -13.47 -1.04
C GLY A 195 16.89 -13.66 -2.47
N TYR A 196 16.52 -12.74 -3.38
CA TYR A 196 17.16 -12.74 -4.69
C TYR A 196 18.68 -12.49 -4.55
N LYS A 197 19.47 -13.19 -5.35
CA LYS A 197 20.90 -12.99 -5.45
C LYS A 197 21.16 -11.80 -6.35
N PHE A 198 21.85 -10.81 -5.80
CA PHE A 198 22.31 -9.60 -6.47
C PHE A 198 23.74 -9.81 -6.95
N LEU A 199 24.01 -9.47 -8.20
CA LEU A 199 25.33 -9.61 -8.81
C LEU A 199 26.21 -8.39 -8.45
N CYS A 200 27.18 -8.59 -7.56
CA CYS A 200 28.21 -7.65 -7.17
C CYS A 200 29.56 -8.11 -7.74
N ILE A 201 29.97 -7.51 -8.85
CA ILE A 201 31.25 -7.82 -9.49
C ILE A 201 32.36 -7.09 -8.70
N PRO A 202 33.46 -7.77 -8.30
CA PRO A 202 34.59 -7.11 -7.65
C PRO A 202 35.33 -6.22 -8.63
N GLU A 203 35.96 -5.15 -8.13
CA GLU A 203 36.88 -4.34 -8.94
C GLU A 203 38.06 -5.20 -9.41
N PRO A 204 38.46 -5.11 -10.69
CA PRO A 204 39.56 -5.91 -11.21
C PRO A 204 40.90 -5.43 -10.64
N ILE A 205 41.51 -6.26 -9.79
CA ILE A 205 42.91 -6.13 -9.41
C ILE A 205 43.75 -6.75 -10.55
N ASN A 206 44.83 -6.08 -10.98
CA ASN A 206 45.58 -6.35 -12.23
C ASN A 206 45.69 -7.83 -12.64
N ASP A 207 46.06 -8.73 -11.72
CA ASP A 207 46.31 -10.15 -12.06
C ASP A 207 45.05 -11.00 -12.32
N LYS A 208 43.85 -10.46 -12.05
CA LYS A 208 42.56 -11.17 -12.21
C LYS A 208 41.65 -10.55 -13.26
N LYS A 209 42.08 -9.46 -13.91
CA LYS A 209 41.25 -8.69 -14.86
C LYS A 209 40.72 -9.57 -16.00
N ASP A 210 41.61 -10.33 -16.65
CA ASP A 210 41.24 -11.20 -17.78
C ASP A 210 40.28 -12.32 -17.37
N GLN A 211 40.41 -12.84 -16.14
CA GLN A 211 39.53 -13.89 -15.63
C GLN A 211 38.13 -13.33 -15.33
N ILE A 212 38.05 -12.16 -14.71
CA ILE A 212 36.80 -11.46 -14.44
C ILE A 212 36.08 -11.17 -15.76
N GLU A 213 36.79 -10.62 -16.75
CA GLU A 213 36.23 -10.25 -18.05
C GLU A 213 35.71 -11.47 -18.82
N LYS A 214 36.42 -12.60 -18.79
CA LYS A 214 35.96 -13.87 -19.36
C LYS A 214 34.64 -14.34 -18.75
N ILE A 215 34.49 -14.25 -17.43
CA ILE A 215 33.25 -14.64 -16.72
C ILE A 215 32.11 -13.68 -17.07
N LEU A 216 32.38 -12.37 -17.10
CA LEU A 216 31.39 -11.35 -17.45
C LEU A 216 30.85 -11.52 -18.87
N ASN A 217 31.75 -11.71 -19.84
CA ASN A 217 31.37 -11.96 -21.23
C ASN A 217 30.47 -13.19 -21.36
N LYS A 218 30.76 -14.26 -20.62
CA LYS A 218 29.94 -15.47 -20.57
C LYS A 218 28.56 -15.21 -19.96
N ILE A 219 28.49 -14.45 -18.88
CA ILE A 219 27.21 -14.05 -18.25
C ILE A 219 26.37 -13.25 -19.24
N ILE A 220 26.95 -12.27 -19.93
CA ILE A 220 26.26 -11.40 -20.89
C ILE A 220 25.75 -12.21 -22.09
N GLN A 221 26.55 -13.14 -22.63
CA GLN A 221 26.14 -14.02 -23.73
C GLN A 221 24.92 -14.86 -23.34
N ILE A 222 24.97 -15.51 -22.17
CA ILE A 222 23.85 -16.34 -21.66
C ILE A 222 22.61 -15.48 -21.42
N TYR A 223 22.78 -14.27 -20.87
CA TYR A 223 21.70 -13.32 -20.66
C TYR A 223 21.01 -12.93 -21.98
N LYS A 224 21.77 -12.54 -23.00
CA LYS A 224 21.24 -12.18 -24.33
C LYS A 224 20.49 -13.35 -24.97
N ALA A 225 21.07 -14.54 -24.95
CA ALA A 225 20.42 -15.76 -25.45
C ALA A 225 19.10 -16.07 -24.72
N THR A 226 19.07 -15.88 -23.39
CA THR A 226 17.89 -16.18 -22.57
C THR A 226 16.75 -15.18 -22.78
N ILE A 227 17.06 -13.91 -23.06
CA ILE A 227 16.05 -12.85 -23.20
C ILE A 227 15.46 -12.75 -24.60
N ASN A 228 16.24 -13.05 -25.64
CA ASN A 228 15.76 -13.09 -27.04
C ASN A 228 14.63 -14.11 -27.27
N ILE A 229 14.42 -15.03 -26.33
CA ILE A 229 13.34 -16.04 -26.37
C ILE A 229 11.97 -15.44 -25.97
N LYS A 230 11.91 -14.27 -25.31
CA LYS A 230 10.64 -13.66 -24.85
C LYS A 230 9.94 -12.85 -25.95
N LYS A 231 9.39 -13.52 -26.97
CA LYS A 231 8.39 -12.91 -27.86
C LYS A 231 7.11 -12.60 -27.05
N GLY A 232 6.79 -11.32 -26.84
CA GLY A 232 5.49 -10.90 -26.28
C GLY A 232 5.50 -9.85 -25.16
N LYS A 233 6.67 -9.39 -24.67
CA LYS A 233 6.73 -8.21 -23.80
C LYS A 233 7.20 -6.99 -24.59
N GLN A 234 6.69 -5.81 -24.22
CA GLN A 234 7.06 -4.50 -24.77
C GLN A 234 8.60 -4.42 -24.94
N LYS A 235 9.07 -4.14 -26.17
CA LYS A 235 10.50 -4.07 -26.50
C LYS A 235 11.18 -3.07 -25.56
N LYS A 236 11.96 -3.57 -24.60
CA LYS A 236 12.86 -2.73 -23.82
C LYS A 236 14.00 -2.31 -24.73
N LYS A 237 14.48 -1.06 -24.59
CA LYS A 237 15.66 -0.55 -25.30
C LYS A 237 16.81 -1.54 -25.08
N GLU A 238 17.33 -2.11 -26.16
CA GLU A 238 18.47 -3.03 -26.12
C GLU A 238 19.71 -2.21 -25.78
N LYS A 239 20.47 -2.66 -24.77
CA LYS A 239 21.74 -2.03 -24.40
C LYS A 239 22.90 -2.76 -25.06
N SER A 240 23.90 -2.01 -25.51
CA SER A 240 25.15 -2.55 -26.07
C SER A 240 25.97 -3.26 -24.98
N THR A 241 26.98 -4.06 -25.35
CA THR A 241 27.87 -4.69 -24.36
C THR A 241 28.68 -3.68 -23.56
N ALA A 242 29.06 -2.55 -24.17
CA ALA A 242 29.72 -1.45 -23.49
C ALA A 242 28.80 -0.82 -22.44
N GLU A 243 27.53 -0.55 -22.78
CA GLU A 243 26.52 0.01 -21.86
C GLU A 243 26.08 -0.93 -20.70
N ILE A 244 26.52 -2.18 -20.73
CA ILE A 244 26.29 -3.17 -19.66
C ILE A 244 27.54 -3.33 -18.78
N GLY A 245 28.73 -3.05 -19.32
CA GLY A 245 30.01 -3.17 -18.64
C GLY A 245 30.46 -1.91 -17.90
N ASP A 246 29.95 -0.74 -18.29
CA ASP A 246 30.05 0.55 -17.56
C ASP A 246 29.03 0.63 -16.40
#